data_AF-A0A3R6IPK8-F1
#
_entry.id   AF-A0A3R6IPK8-F1
#
_cell.length_a   1.000
_cell.length_b   1.000
_cell.length_c   1.000
_cell.angle_alpha   90.00
_cell.angle_beta   90.00
_cell.angle_gamma   90.00
#
_symmetry.space_group_name_H-M   'P 1'
#
loop_
_entity.id
_entity.type
_entity.pdbx_description
1 polymer ?
#
loop_
_entity_poly.entity_id
_entity_poly.type
_entity_poly.pdbx_seq_one_letter_code
_entity_poly.pdbx_strand_id
1 'polypeptide(L)'
;MSELSSIDNMLDSLDYASASKALVKIGTEKLSGEQKAYYQLLKTRYAFGKNSFIDDSLSLNACIDYYKAKNMKDELARAYFYKGEMYRLAGDMAKALSTKKNRNSYSKTVI
;
A
#
# COMPACT_ATOMS: atom_id res chain seq x y z
N MET A 1 0.14 -16.68 6.71
CA MET A 1 0.17 -15.78 5.54
C MET A 1 -1.06 -15.94 4.63
N SER A 2 -2.13 -16.65 5.04
CA SER A 2 -3.27 -16.95 4.16
C SER A 2 -4.22 -15.76 3.93
N GLU A 3 -4.61 -15.03 4.97
CA GLU A 3 -5.70 -14.04 4.84
C GLU A 3 -5.31 -12.78 4.05
N LEU A 4 -4.11 -12.21 4.31
CA LEU A 4 -3.63 -11.04 3.56
C LEU A 4 -3.37 -11.37 2.09
N SER A 5 -2.89 -12.59 1.80
CA SER A 5 -2.72 -13.05 0.41
C SER A 5 -4.07 -13.22 -0.29
N SER A 6 -5.08 -13.77 0.41
CA SER A 6 -6.44 -13.85 -0.13
C SER A 6 -7.02 -12.47 -0.45
N ILE A 7 -6.80 -11.48 0.43
CA ILE A 7 -7.21 -10.09 0.17
C ILE A 7 -6.51 -9.55 -1.08
N ASP A 8 -5.21 -9.78 -1.25
CA ASP A 8 -4.49 -9.31 -2.43
C ASP A 8 -5.06 -9.92 -3.73
N ASN A 9 -5.34 -11.22 -3.73
CA ASN A 9 -5.98 -11.90 -4.86
C ASN A 9 -7.39 -11.36 -5.16
N MET A 10 -8.17 -11.00 -4.13
CA MET A 10 -9.48 -10.35 -4.30
C MET A 10 -9.31 -8.97 -4.96
N LEU A 11 -8.29 -8.20 -4.56
CA LEU A 11 -7.99 -6.90 -5.16
C LEU A 11 -7.46 -7.03 -6.60
N ASP A 12 -6.74 -8.11 -6.93
CA ASP A 12 -6.36 -8.43 -8.32
C ASP A 12 -7.58 -8.76 -9.17
N SER A 13 -8.55 -9.47 -8.59
CA SER A 13 -9.81 -9.84 -9.24
C SER A 13 -10.86 -8.73 -9.23
N LEU A 14 -10.51 -7.54 -8.73
CA LEU A 14 -11.42 -6.40 -8.56
C LEU A 14 -12.65 -6.68 -7.66
N ASP A 15 -12.61 -7.74 -6.85
CA ASP A 15 -13.64 -8.07 -5.87
C ASP A 15 -13.47 -7.22 -4.60
N TYR A 16 -13.77 -5.94 -4.75
CA TYR A 16 -13.69 -4.97 -3.67
C TYR A 16 -14.67 -5.26 -2.53
N ALA A 17 -15.80 -5.92 -2.83
CA ALA A 17 -16.80 -6.23 -1.81
C ALA A 17 -16.28 -7.27 -0.81
N SER A 18 -15.67 -8.36 -1.31
CA SER A 18 -15.04 -9.36 -0.47
C SER A 18 -13.78 -8.84 0.20
N ALA A 19 -12.94 -8.11 -0.54
CA ALA A 19 -11.70 -7.52 0.00
C ALA A 19 -12.00 -6.60 1.19
N SER A 20 -13.02 -5.73 1.08
CA SER A 20 -13.44 -4.84 2.17
C SER A 20 -13.87 -5.62 3.42
N LYS A 21 -14.74 -6.62 3.25
CA LYS A 21 -15.20 -7.47 4.37
C LYS A 21 -14.04 -8.19 5.06
N ALA A 22 -13.08 -8.67 4.29
CA ALA A 22 -11.89 -9.33 4.82
C ALA A 22 -10.97 -8.34 5.55
N LEU A 23 -10.68 -7.17 4.97
CA LEU A 23 -9.85 -6.11 5.57
C LEU A 23 -10.34 -5.66 6.95
N VAL A 24 -11.66 -5.54 7.13
CA VAL A 24 -12.27 -5.12 8.41
C VAL A 24 -12.17 -6.22 9.48
N LYS A 25 -12.12 -7.49 9.09
CA LYS A 25 -12.04 -8.63 10.01
C LYS A 25 -10.62 -8.93 10.50
N ILE A 26 -9.60 -8.34 9.87
CA ILE A 26 -8.21 -8.56 10.26
C ILE A 26 -7.96 -7.98 11.66
N GLY A 27 -7.62 -8.85 12.61
CA GLY A 27 -7.13 -8.47 13.93
C GLY A 27 -5.69 -7.94 13.85
N THR A 28 -5.55 -6.62 13.62
CA THR A 28 -4.24 -5.96 13.42
C THR A 28 -3.28 -6.11 14.60
N GLU A 29 -3.79 -6.37 15.80
CA GLU A 29 -3.02 -6.57 17.03
C GLU A 29 -2.13 -7.82 16.99
N LYS A 30 -2.56 -8.86 16.27
CA LYS A 30 -1.83 -10.15 16.16
C LYS A 30 -0.83 -10.18 15.01
N LEU A 31 -0.84 -9.15 14.15
CA LEU A 31 0.01 -9.10 12.97
C LEU A 31 1.47 -8.80 13.35
N SER A 32 2.40 -9.52 12.72
CA SER A 32 3.82 -9.19 12.75
C SER A 32 4.10 -7.83 12.08
N GLY A 33 5.30 -7.28 12.25
CA GLY A 33 5.69 -6.03 11.58
C GLY A 33 5.53 -6.08 10.06
N GLU A 34 5.91 -7.21 9.45
CA GLU A 34 5.75 -7.45 8.00
C GLU A 34 4.27 -7.48 7.59
N GLN A 35 3.47 -8.24 8.34
CA GLN A 35 2.05 -8.38 8.06
C GLN A 35 1.31 -7.05 8.25
N LYS A 36 1.72 -6.23 9.22
CA LYS A 36 1.21 -4.86 9.39
C LYS A 36 1.56 -4.01 8.19
N ALA A 37 2.81 -4.00 7.75
CA ALA A 37 3.21 -3.25 6.56
C ALA A 37 2.40 -3.68 5.33
N TYR A 38 2.23 -4.99 5.14
CA TYR A 38 1.47 -5.53 4.03
C TYR A 38 -0.03 -5.22 4.11
N TYR A 39 -0.63 -5.35 5.30
CA TYR A 39 -2.01 -4.95 5.53
C TYR A 39 -2.25 -3.47 5.14
N GLN A 40 -1.34 -2.57 5.51
CA GLN A 40 -1.47 -1.15 5.18
C GLN A 40 -1.34 -0.88 3.67
N LEU A 41 -0.47 -1.63 2.99
CA LEU A 41 -0.37 -1.60 1.54
C LEU A 41 -1.72 -2.00 0.90
N LEU A 42 -2.32 -3.10 1.35
CA LEU A 42 -3.60 -3.60 0.83
C LEU A 42 -4.77 -2.65 1.11
N LYS A 43 -4.82 -2.05 2.30
CA LYS A 43 -5.82 -1.03 2.66
C LYS A 43 -5.74 0.20 1.74
N THR A 44 -4.53 0.66 1.45
CA THR A 44 -4.29 1.78 0.53
C THR A 44 -4.62 1.41 -0.92
N ARG A 45 -4.23 0.20 -1.36
CA ARG A 45 -4.59 -0.34 -2.67
C ARG A 45 -6.11 -0.43 -2.84
N TYR A 46 -6.83 -0.93 -1.84
CA TYR A 46 -8.29 -0.98 -1.84
C TYR A 46 -8.90 0.42 -2.00
N ALA A 47 -8.45 1.40 -1.22
CA ALA A 47 -8.91 2.78 -1.32
C ALA A 47 -8.67 3.37 -2.71
N PHE A 48 -7.48 3.15 -3.28
CA PHE A 48 -7.15 3.54 -4.65
C PHE A 48 -8.10 2.91 -5.68
N GLY A 49 -8.33 1.59 -5.60
CA GLY A 49 -9.25 0.88 -6.51
C GLY A 49 -10.69 1.38 -6.42
N LYS A 50 -11.09 1.93 -5.27
CA LYS A 50 -12.38 2.59 -5.06
C LYS A 50 -12.38 4.08 -5.41
N ASN A 51 -11.28 4.63 -5.92
CA ASN A 51 -11.07 6.06 -6.15
C ASN A 51 -11.39 6.90 -4.90
N SER A 52 -11.10 6.34 -3.72
CA SER A 52 -11.40 6.93 -2.42
C SER A 52 -10.10 7.39 -1.78
N PHE A 53 -10.08 8.63 -1.29
CA PHE A 53 -8.96 9.13 -0.51
C PHE A 53 -9.00 8.54 0.91
N ILE A 54 -7.84 8.13 1.42
CA ILE A 54 -7.64 7.85 2.84
C ILE A 54 -6.43 8.66 3.32
N ASP A 55 -6.60 9.39 4.42
CA ASP A 55 -5.47 9.98 5.13
C ASP A 55 -4.93 8.98 6.15
N ASP A 56 -4.16 8.02 5.64
CA ASP A 56 -3.44 7.04 6.47
C ASP A 56 -1.92 7.21 6.30
N SER A 57 -1.50 8.47 6.22
CA SER A 57 -0.13 8.86 5.92
C SER A 57 0.89 8.30 6.92
N LEU A 58 0.53 8.25 8.22
CA LEU A 58 1.36 7.64 9.26
C LEU A 58 1.57 6.14 9.03
N SER A 59 0.50 5.38 8.78
CA SER A 59 0.61 3.93 8.59
C SER A 59 1.31 3.57 7.28
N LEU A 60 1.08 4.36 6.21
CA LEU A 60 1.75 4.16 4.93
C LEU A 60 3.25 4.53 5.00
N ASN A 61 3.61 5.53 5.81
CA ASN A 61 5.03 5.82 6.08
C ASN A 61 5.70 4.67 6.85
N ALA A 62 5.05 4.14 7.89
CA ALA A 62 5.57 2.99 8.62
C ALA A 62 5.74 1.74 7.73
N CYS A 63 4.80 1.52 6.80
CA CYS A 63 4.88 0.50 5.75
C CYS A 63 6.12 0.71 4.85
N ILE A 64 6.34 1.93 4.36
CA ILE A 64 7.51 2.30 3.54
C ILE A 64 8.82 2.08 4.31
N ASP A 65 8.90 2.52 5.57
CA ASP A 65 10.10 2.40 6.39
C ASP A 65 10.43 0.93 6.69
N TYR A 66 9.41 0.11 6.93
CA TYR A 66 9.56 -1.33 7.05
C TYR A 66 10.18 -1.94 5.78
N TYR A 67 9.60 -1.67 4.61
CA TYR A 67 10.10 -2.23 3.34
C TYR A 67 11.51 -1.75 3.00
N LYS A 68 11.87 -0.51 3.33
CA LYS A 68 13.25 -0.02 3.22
C LYS A 68 14.20 -0.79 4.12
N ALA A 69 13.88 -0.92 5.40
CA ALA A 69 14.74 -1.59 6.38
C ALA A 69 14.96 -3.08 6.03
N LYS A 70 14.00 -3.69 5.33
CA LYS A 70 14.07 -5.08 4.86
C LYS A 70 14.54 -5.25 3.41
N ASN A 71 14.86 -4.16 2.72
CA ASN A 71 15.27 -4.16 1.30
C ASN A 71 14.26 -4.85 0.36
N MET A 72 12.96 -4.71 0.65
CA MET A 72 11.84 -5.26 -0.12
C MET A 72 11.48 -4.32 -1.27
N LYS A 73 12.24 -4.37 -2.36
CA LYS A 73 12.19 -3.35 -3.43
C LYS A 73 10.85 -3.28 -4.15
N ASP A 74 10.20 -4.41 -4.41
CA ASP A 74 8.94 -4.45 -5.16
C ASP A 74 7.78 -3.91 -4.32
N GLU A 75 7.70 -4.31 -3.05
CA GLU A 75 6.75 -3.78 -2.08
C GLU A 75 6.96 -2.28 -1.86
N LEU A 76 8.23 -1.84 -1.78
CA LEU A 76 8.56 -0.43 -1.62
C LEU A 76 8.11 0.40 -2.83
N ALA A 77 8.32 -0.11 -4.06
CA ALA A 77 7.84 0.55 -5.27
C ALA A 77 6.30 0.62 -5.32
N ARG A 78 5.60 -0.43 -4.89
CA ARG A 78 4.13 -0.45 -4.76
C ARG A 78 3.65 0.55 -3.70
N ALA A 79 4.28 0.59 -2.53
CA ALA A 79 3.93 1.54 -1.47
C ALA A 79 4.09 3.00 -1.92
N TYR A 80 5.21 3.33 -2.59
CA TYR A 80 5.40 4.65 -3.15
C TYR A 80 4.41 4.99 -4.26
N PHE A 81 4.04 4.02 -5.11
CA PHE A 81 3.00 4.23 -6.11
C PHE A 81 1.68 4.64 -5.45
N TYR A 82 1.17 3.86 -4.50
CA TYR A 82 -0.11 4.16 -3.85
C TYR A 82 -0.06 5.44 -3.03
N LYS A 83 1.06 5.75 -2.37
CA LYS A 83 1.24 7.04 -1.68
C LYS A 83 1.12 8.23 -2.64
N GLY A 84 1.71 8.13 -3.82
CA GLY A 84 1.62 9.16 -4.86
C GLY A 84 0.18 9.36 -5.34
N GLU A 85 -0.55 8.27 -5.51
CA GLU A 85 -1.97 8.32 -5.89
C GLU A 85 -2.85 8.91 -4.79
N MET A 86 -2.59 8.61 -3.51
CA MET A 86 -3.31 9.25 -2.40
C MET A 86 -3.09 10.76 -2.38
N TYR A 87 -1.86 11.24 -2.61
CA TYR A 87 -1.61 12.68 -2.75
C TYR A 87 -2.30 13.29 -3.96
N ARG A 88 -2.35 12.57 -5.09
CA ARG A 88 -3.09 13.02 -6.28
C ARG A 88 -4.58 13.14 -6.00
N LEU A 89 -5.18 12.17 -5.31
CA LEU A 89 -6.59 12.20 -4.90
C LEU A 89 -6.87 13.32 -3.89
N ALA A 90 -5.91 13.65 -3.03
CA ALA A 90 -5.97 14.79 -2.11
C ALA A 90 -5.75 16.16 -2.79
N GLY A 91 -5.41 16.19 -4.09
CA GLY A 91 -5.06 17.42 -4.81
C GLY A 91 -3.63 17.94 -4.55
N ASP A 92 -2.82 17.24 -3.76
CA ASP A 92 -1.44 17.62 -3.45
C ASP A 92 -0.47 17.12 -4.54
N MET A 93 -0.50 17.79 -5.69
CA MET A 93 0.31 17.43 -6.85
C MET A 93 1.83 17.52 -6.58
N ALA A 94 2.26 18.44 -5.71
CA ALA A 94 3.66 18.60 -5.34
C ALA A 94 4.20 17.35 -4.63
N LYS A 95 3.46 16.84 -3.63
CA LYS A 95 3.82 15.60 -2.94
C LYS A 95 3.62 14.36 -3.82
N ALA A 96 2.65 14.36 -4.73
CA ALA A 96 2.50 13.27 -5.70
C ALA A 96 3.74 13.14 -6.60
N LEU A 97 4.26 14.26 -7.12
CA LEU A 97 5.45 14.29 -7.98
C LEU A 97 6.73 13.87 -7.23
N SER A 98 6.90 14.32 -5.98
CA SER A 98 8.06 13.91 -5.16
C SER A 98 8.05 12.40 -4.91
N THR A 99 6.87 11.83 -4.68
CA THR A 99 6.70 10.40 -4.44
C THR A 99 7.01 9.56 -5.69
N LYS A 100 6.65 10.03 -6.89
CA LYS A 100 7.02 9.40 -8.16
C LYS A 100 8.54 9.32 -8.37
N LYS A 101 9.29 10.36 -7.99
CA LYS A 101 10.76 10.34 -8.05
C LYS A 101 11.36 9.26 -7.16
N ASN A 102 10.83 9.12 -5.94
CA ASN A 102 11.25 8.07 -5.01
C ASN A 102 10.99 6.68 -5.60
N ARG A 103 9.78 6.43 -6.12
CA ARG A 103 9.44 5.16 -6.79
C ARG A 103 10.45 4.80 -7.89
N ASN A 104 10.74 5.72 -8.82
CA ASN A 104 11.66 5.46 -9.93
C ASN A 104 13.08 5.12 -9.48
N SER A 105 13.52 5.61 -8.31
CA SER A 105 14.83 5.27 -7.75
C SER A 105 14.91 3.80 -7.33
N TYR A 106 13.78 3.20 -6.91
CA TYR A 106 13.71 1.79 -6.51
C TYR A 106 13.27 0.87 -7.66
N SER A 107 12.51 1.38 -8.63
CA SER A 107 12.09 0.63 -9.83
C SER A 107 13.21 0.45 -10.86
N LYS A 108 14.26 1.28 -10.84
CA LYS A 108 15.40 1.20 -11.77
C LYS A 108 16.40 0.07 -11.48
N THR A 109 16.14 -0.83 -10.52
CA THR A 109 17.03 -1.99 -10.28
C THR A 109 16.70 -3.20 -11.19
N VAL A 110 15.93 -3.01 -12.27
CA VAL A 110 15.68 -4.07 -13.25
C VAL A 110 16.01 -3.54 -14.64
N ILE A 111 17.30 -3.41 -14.94
CA ILE A 111 17.88 -3.62 -16.28
C ILE A 111 19.33 -4.07 -16.10
#